data_AF-A0A8S9IPC2-F1
#
_entry.id   AF-A0A8S9IPC2-F1
#
_cell.length_a   1.000
_cell.length_b   1.000
_cell.length_c   1.000
_cell.angle_alpha   90.00
_cell.angle_beta   90.00
_cell.angle_gamma   90.00
#
_symmetry.space_group_name_H-M   'P 1'
#
loop_
_entity.id
_entity.type
_entity.pdbx_description
1 polymer ?
#
loop_
_entity_poly.entity_id
_entity_poly.type
_entity_poly.pdbx_seq_one_letter_code
_entity_poly.pdbx_strand_id
1 'polypeptide(L)' 'MFIQTQSTQNPSSLMFYPGKPVEIESADFSNVCSALGSPLTKSIYFIDGVVRVFFGLDFVTVTV' A
#
# COMPACT_ATOMS: atom_id res chain seq x y z
N MET A 1 -8.20 -7.51 13.19
CA MET A 1 -7.61 -6.15 13.17
C MET A 1 -8.46 -5.30 12.25
N PHE A 2 -8.78 -4.06 12.61
CA PHE A 2 -9.58 -3.15 11.77
C PHE A 2 -8.66 -2.23 10.97
N ILE A 3 -8.95 -2.04 9.69
CA ILE A 3 -8.20 -1.14 8.81
C ILE A 3 -9.19 -0.09 8.33
N GLN A 4 -8.93 1.18 8.64
CA GLN A 4 -9.74 2.28 8.11
C GLN A 4 -9.34 2.53 6.65
N THR A 5 -10.32 2.80 5.80
CA THR A 5 -10.07 3.14 4.40
C THR A 5 -10.51 4.56 4.12
N GLN A 6 -9.73 5.27 3.32
CA GLN A 6 -10.03 6.63 2.89
C GLN A 6 -9.81 6.73 1.39
N SER A 7 -10.82 7.23 0.69
CA SER A 7 -10.69 7.59 -0.72
C SER A 7 -9.77 8.79 -0.86
N THR A 8 -8.88 8.73 -1.84
CA THR A 8 -8.03 9.87 -2.19
C THR A 8 -8.71 10.71 -3.27
N GLN A 9 -8.14 11.87 -3.61
CA GLN A 9 -8.58 12.63 -4.78
C GLN A 9 -8.35 11.87 -6.10
N ASN A 10 -7.48 10.84 -6.09
CA ASN A 10 -7.28 9.96 -7.22
C ASN A 10 -8.28 8.78 -7.15
N PRO A 11 -9.20 8.65 -8.12
CA PRO A 11 -10.18 7.55 -8.12
C PRO A 11 -9.54 6.16 -8.25
N SER A 12 -8.32 6.08 -8.79
CA SER A 12 -7.54 4.86 -8.90
C SER A 12 -6.76 4.51 -7.63
N SER A 13 -6.71 5.38 -6.62
CA SER A 13 -5.91 5.16 -5.41
C SER A 13 -6.77 5.20 -4.14
N LEU A 14 -6.55 4.22 -3.27
CA LEU A 14 -7.18 4.13 -1.96
C LEU A 14 -6.12 4.12 -0.85
N MET A 15 -6.34 4.88 0.22
CA MET A 15 -5.50 4.86 1.42
C MET A 15 -6.09 3.93 2.48
N PHE A 16 -5.22 3.19 3.14
CA PHE A 16 -5.52 2.20 4.17
C PHE A 16 -4.74 2.56 5.44
N TYR A 17 -5.44 2.72 6.55
CA TYR A 17 -4.88 3.07 7.85
C TYR A 17 -5.07 1.88 8.81
N PRO A 18 -4.03 1.08 9.07
CA PRO A 18 -4.09 -0.04 9.99
C PRO A 18 -4.12 0.38 11.47
N GLY A 19 -3.96 1.68 11.77
CA GLY A 19 -3.92 2.20 13.14
C GLY A 19 -2.64 1.83 13.91
N LYS A 20 -1.61 1.38 13.18
CA LYS A 20 -0.28 1.04 13.69
C LYS A 20 0.78 1.54 12.70
N PRO A 21 2.00 1.85 13.16
CA PRO A 21 3.08 2.19 12.26
C PRO A 21 3.38 1.01 11.33
N VAL A 22 3.41 1.29 10.03
CA VAL A 22 3.66 0.30 8.97
C VAL A 22 5.14 0.21 8.67
N GLU A 23 5.78 1.37 8.48
CA GLU A 23 7.22 1.49 8.26
C GLU A 23 7.83 2.66 9.04
N ILE A 24 9.16 2.62 9.16
CA ILE A 24 9.96 3.68 9.79
C ILE A 24 10.20 4.84 8.80
N GLU A 25 10.29 4.53 7.51
CA GLU A 25 10.44 5.50 6.43
C GLU A 25 9.42 5.22 5.32
N SER A 26 9.10 6.23 4.50
CA SER A 26 8.16 6.03 3.40
C SER A 26 8.82 5.23 2.28
N ALA A 27 8.16 4.16 1.84
CA ALA A 27 8.66 3.28 0.78
C ALA A 27 7.69 3.24 -0.40
N ASP A 28 8.24 3.43 -1.60
CA ASP A 28 7.46 3.38 -2.84
C ASP A 28 7.71 2.09 -3.61
N PHE A 29 6.62 1.36 -3.87
CA PHE A 29 6.64 0.12 -4.62
C PHE A 29 5.85 0.30 -5.91
N SER A 30 6.50 0.88 -6.92
CA SER A 30 5.96 1.13 -8.25
C SER A 30 5.90 -0.10 -9.16
N ASN A 31 6.57 -1.20 -8.80
CA ASN A 31 6.52 -2.45 -9.55
C ASN A 31 6.69 -3.69 -8.65
N VAL A 32 6.38 -4.86 -9.22
CA VAL A 32 6.49 -6.16 -8.51
C VAL A 32 7.91 -6.42 -8.00
N CYS A 33 8.95 -6.02 -8.75
CA CYS A 33 10.35 -6.22 -8.35
C CYS A 33 10.69 -5.47 -7.06
N SER A 34 10.26 -4.21 -6.95
CA SER A 34 10.41 -3.40 -5.73
C SER A 34 9.60 -4.00 -4.58
N ALA A 35 8.44 -4.57 -4.86
CA ALA A 35 7.58 -5.21 -3.86
C ALA A 35 8.15 -6.52 -3.27
N LEU A 36 9.18 -7.12 -3.88
CA LEU A 36 9.81 -8.34 -3.37
C LEU A 36 10.52 -8.14 -2.01
N GLY A 37 10.86 -6.89 -1.67
CA GLY A 37 11.51 -6.55 -0.40
C GLY A 37 10.61 -6.73 0.82
N SER A 38 9.28 -6.78 0.65
CA SER A 38 8.33 -6.93 1.76
C SER A 38 7.28 -8.02 1.47
N PRO A 39 7.05 -8.95 2.41
CA PRO A 39 6.05 -10.00 2.24
C PRO A 39 4.62 -9.43 2.13
N LEU A 40 4.38 -8.27 2.75
CA LEU A 40 3.08 -7.58 2.67
C LEU A 40 2.84 -7.03 1.28
N THR A 41 3.80 -6.27 0.72
CA THR A 41 3.68 -5.69 -0.62
C THR A 41 3.54 -6.77 -1.68
N LYS A 42 4.29 -7.87 -1.55
CA LYS A 42 4.14 -9.05 -2.42
C LYS A 42 2.73 -9.63 -2.40
N SER A 43 2.11 -9.71 -1.21
CA SER A 43 0.74 -10.21 -1.07
C SER A 43 -0.29 -9.26 -1.67
N ILE A 44 -0.07 -7.95 -1.56
CA ILE A 44 -0.93 -6.92 -2.18
C ILE A 44 -0.81 -6.97 -3.71
N TYR A 45 0.39 -7.11 -4.26
CA TYR A 45 0.61 -7.24 -5.70
C TYR A 45 0.08 -8.55 -6.30
N PHE A 46 -0.24 -9.54 -5.48
CA PHE A 46 -0.91 -10.75 -5.94
C PHE A 46 -2.40 -10.53 -6.26
N ILE A 47 -2.96 -9.40 -5.80
CA ILE A 47 -4.33 -9.00 -6.10
C ILE A 47 -4.37 -8.46 -7.54
N ASP A 48 -5.30 -8.98 -8.33
CA ASP A 48 -5.48 -8.55 -9.72
C ASP A 48 -5.83 -7.07 -9.80
N GLY A 49 -5.18 -6.37 -10.73
CA GLY A 49 -5.37 -4.94 -10.96
C GLY A 49 -4.50 -4.02 -10.12
N VAL A 50 -3.70 -4.50 -9.15
CA VAL A 50 -2.79 -3.61 -8.40
C VAL A 50 -1.62 -3.15 -9.28
N VAL A 51 -1.51 -1.84 -9.46
CA VAL A 51 -0.47 -1.19 -10.26
C VAL A 51 0.68 -0.67 -9.40
N ARG A 52 0.38 -0.12 -8.23
CA ARG A 52 1.37 0.49 -7.33
C ARG A 52 0.95 0.40 -5.87
N VAL A 53 1.93 0.26 -4.99
CA VAL A 53 1.74 0.27 -3.53
C VAL A 53 2.71 1.26 -2.92
N PHE A 54 2.25 2.09 -2.00
CA PHE A 54 3.07 3.07 -1.29
C PHE A 54 2.86 2.89 0.21
N PHE A 55 3.95 2.77 0.96
CA PHE A 55 3.94 2.69 2.42
C PHE A 55 4.33 4.06 2.97
N GLY A 56 3.41 4.65 3.72
CA GLY A 56 3.69 5.75 4.62
C GLY A 56 4.01 5.23 6.03
N LEU A 57 4.27 6.16 6.95
CA LEU A 57 4.56 5.86 8.35
C LEU A 57 3.42 5.07 9.02
N ASP A 58 2.19 5.48 8.79
CA ASP A 58 0.97 5.00 9.45
C ASP A 58 -0.14 4.59 8.48
N PHE A 59 0.15 4.61 7.17
CA PHE A 59 -0.80 4.28 6.12
C PHE A 59 -0.17 3.51 4.96
N VAL A 60 -1.01 2.82 4.20
CA VAL A 60 -0.66 2.16 2.93
C VAL A 60 -1.58 2.71 1.86
N THR A 61 -1.02 3.14 0.73
CA THR A 61 -1.81 3.51 -0.45
C THR A 61 -1.68 2.41 -1.48
N VAL A 62 -2.81 1.97 -2.03
CA VAL A 62 -2.84 1.03 -3.15
C VAL A 62 -3.48 1.72 -4.33
N THR A 63 -2.83 1.61 -5.48
CA THR A 63 -3.32 2.11 -6.76
C THR A 63 -3.65 0.92 -7.65
N VAL A 64 -4.84 0.95 -8.23
CA VAL A 64 -5.35 0.01 -9.22
C VAL A 64 -5.55 0.65 -10.59
#